data_AF-A0A1Y1Z4C3-F1
#
_entry.id   AF-A0A1Y1Z4C3-F1
#
_cell.length_a   1.000
_cell.length_b   1.000
_cell.length_c   1.000
_cell.angle_alpha   90.00
_cell.angle_beta   90.00
_cell.angle_gamma   90.00
#
_symmetry.space_group_name_H-M   'P 1'
#
loop_
_entity.id
_entity.type
_entity.pdbx_description
1 polymer ?
#
loop_
_entity_poly.entity_id
_entity_poly.type
_entity_poly.pdbx_seq_one_letter_code
_entity_poly.pdbx_strand_id
1 'polypeptide(L)'
;MDHLPDDVLITILEYLEYPPLYASINKRLMRLGTCHNVIINALYNLIGKEDLWKVAYHYPHLLTLDIYHGLLGRGAVPNVWFFQVYVHEIVLMLTKLQELPKSIATSDITGILEDGLRRFPPNRYHSDCIYGQEYSQLISCQLQGAGQVKQLITSYGILPTVDSLKLYYRDVSHDEISTSLYVGYYFLSLLFPPTKIGLSMLLHNVYIREADQDILTYLLKLNPDRDSTRRVTDKLHFLQEQGLCRIPSDKTLRNLLVHYGTNDGITTMLDLIQQEWPELMTAGFAEHVQMAFAMLMHRKIGPWNDSSIQSLLAFIPEPIEFL
;
A
#
# COMPACT_ATOMS: atom_id res chain seq x y z
N MET A 1 16.21 -1.02 33.50
CA MET A 1 16.93 -1.54 32.33
C MET A 1 18.34 -2.00 32.70
N ASP A 2 19.20 -1.15 33.27
CA ASP A 2 20.62 -1.51 33.49
C ASP A 2 20.89 -2.63 34.51
N HIS A 3 19.94 -2.88 35.43
CA HIS A 3 20.04 -3.95 36.42
C HIS A 3 19.38 -5.28 36.02
N LEU A 4 18.68 -5.34 34.87
CA LEU A 4 18.04 -6.58 34.43
C LEU A 4 19.09 -7.54 33.86
N PRO A 5 18.98 -8.86 34.07
CA PRO A 5 19.80 -9.87 33.41
C PRO A 5 19.65 -9.89 31.87
N ASP A 6 20.67 -10.37 31.14
CA ASP A 6 20.66 -10.39 29.66
C ASP A 6 19.56 -11.30 29.09
N ASP A 7 19.28 -12.43 29.73
CA ASP A 7 18.20 -13.37 29.39
C ASP A 7 16.81 -12.73 29.53
N VAL A 8 16.58 -11.97 30.60
CA VAL A 8 15.32 -11.21 30.79
C VAL A 8 15.18 -10.13 29.73
N LEU A 9 16.26 -9.42 29.40
CA LEU A 9 16.27 -8.41 28.34
C LEU A 9 16.01 -9.02 26.96
N ILE A 10 16.59 -10.19 26.67
CA ILE A 10 16.32 -10.94 25.45
C ILE A 10 14.83 -11.27 25.36
N THR A 11 14.24 -11.87 26.40
CA THR A 11 12.81 -12.17 26.40
C THR A 11 11.97 -10.92 26.15
N ILE A 12 12.27 -9.80 26.80
CA ILE A 12 11.56 -8.53 26.55
C ILE A 12 11.69 -8.13 25.07
N LEU A 13 12.90 -8.14 24.52
CA LEU A 13 13.14 -7.77 23.12
C LEU A 13 12.40 -8.69 22.14
N GLU A 14 12.30 -9.99 22.42
CA GLU A 14 11.57 -10.96 21.60
C GLU A 14 10.05 -10.71 21.53
N TYR A 15 9.48 -9.95 22.48
CA TYR A 15 8.07 -9.58 22.48
C TYR A 15 7.83 -8.14 22.00
N LEU A 16 8.89 -7.40 21.69
CA LEU A 16 8.77 -6.06 21.12
C LEU A 16 8.69 -6.15 19.59
N GLU A 17 7.80 -5.35 18.99
CA GLU A 17 7.50 -5.39 17.54
C GLU A 17 8.74 -5.16 16.66
N TYR A 18 9.75 -4.44 17.17
CA TYR A 18 10.99 -4.20 16.43
C TYR A 18 12.20 -3.98 17.36
N PRO A 19 12.91 -5.06 17.75
CA PRO A 19 14.06 -4.99 18.66
C PRO A 19 15.13 -3.95 18.27
N PRO A 20 15.45 -3.73 16.97
CA PRO A 20 16.46 -2.75 16.58
C PRO A 20 16.06 -1.26 16.74
N LEU A 21 14.78 -0.89 16.95
CA LEU A 21 14.42 0.53 17.24
C LEU A 21 14.84 0.87 18.68
N TYR A 22 14.66 -0.09 19.58
CA TYR A 22 15.01 0.03 21.00
C TYR A 22 16.51 -0.11 21.25
N ALA A 23 17.27 -0.56 20.24
CA ALA A 23 18.73 -0.58 20.23
C ALA A 23 19.37 0.82 20.37
N SER A 24 18.63 1.89 20.09
CA SER A 24 19.10 3.28 20.23
C SER A 24 19.19 3.77 21.68
N ILE A 25 18.59 3.04 22.64
CA ILE A 25 18.44 3.49 24.03
C ILE A 25 19.74 3.33 24.84
N ASN A 26 20.43 2.18 24.73
CA ASN A 26 21.75 1.99 25.31
C ASN A 26 22.56 0.92 24.54
N LYS A 27 23.89 0.92 24.72
CA LYS A 27 24.80 -0.01 24.02
C LYS A 27 24.51 -1.49 24.29
N ARG A 28 23.95 -1.82 25.45
CA ARG A 28 23.65 -3.20 25.86
C ARG A 28 22.43 -3.75 25.12
N LEU A 29 21.34 -2.98 25.09
CA LEU A 29 20.15 -3.25 24.29
C LEU A 29 20.48 -3.24 22.80
N MET A 30 21.40 -2.38 22.36
CA MET A 30 21.91 -2.42 20.99
C MET A 30 22.51 -3.78 20.66
N ARG A 31 23.46 -4.24 21.47
CA ARG A 31 24.12 -5.54 21.26
C ARG A 31 23.14 -6.71 21.26
N LEU A 32 22.16 -6.72 22.17
CA LEU A 32 21.18 -7.80 22.29
C LEU A 32 20.12 -7.73 21.17
N GLY A 33 19.61 -6.54 20.87
CA GLY A 33 18.58 -6.31 19.86
C GLY A 33 19.05 -6.51 18.42
N THR A 34 20.36 -6.48 18.16
CA THR A 34 20.96 -6.84 16.87
C THR A 34 21.32 -8.32 16.75
N CYS A 35 21.05 -9.14 17.77
CA CYS A 35 21.32 -10.57 17.71
C CYS A 35 20.31 -11.27 16.78
N HIS A 36 20.80 -12.09 15.84
CA HIS A 36 19.95 -12.79 14.87
C HIS A 36 18.82 -13.59 15.54
N ASN A 37 19.10 -14.33 16.61
CA ASN A 37 18.09 -15.13 17.31
C ASN A 37 16.97 -14.26 17.91
N VAL A 38 17.33 -13.10 18.47
CA VAL A 38 16.36 -12.15 19.03
C VAL A 38 15.48 -11.58 17.92
N ILE A 39 16.09 -11.21 16.78
CA ILE A 39 15.36 -10.70 15.61
C ILE A 39 14.42 -11.77 15.04
N ILE A 40 14.89 -13.01 14.85
CA ILE A 40 14.08 -14.13 14.36
C ILE A 40 12.87 -14.34 15.27
N ASN A 41 13.09 -14.37 16.59
CA ASN A 41 12.02 -14.61 17.57
C ASN A 41 11.02 -13.45 17.60
N ALA A 42 11.50 -12.20 17.59
CA ALA A 42 10.65 -11.03 17.56
C ALA A 42 9.79 -10.97 16.29
N LEU A 43 10.41 -11.14 15.12
CA LEU A 43 9.70 -11.15 13.84
C LEU A 43 8.68 -12.30 13.80
N TYR A 44 9.06 -13.51 14.21
CA TYR A 44 8.15 -14.65 14.24
C TYR A 44 6.95 -14.42 15.19
N ASN A 45 7.17 -13.84 16.37
CA ASN A 45 6.12 -13.52 17.32
C ASN A 45 5.15 -12.44 16.80
N LEU A 46 5.66 -11.50 15.99
CA LEU A 46 4.85 -10.42 15.42
C LEU A 46 3.89 -10.91 14.33
N ILE A 47 4.39 -11.76 13.42
CA ILE A 47 3.64 -12.14 12.21
C ILE A 47 3.01 -13.54 12.30
N GLY A 48 3.49 -14.39 13.20
CA GLY A 48 3.06 -15.79 13.27
C GLY A 48 3.51 -16.62 12.05
N LYS A 49 2.78 -17.70 11.80
CA LYS A 49 3.22 -18.77 10.88
C LYS A 49 3.02 -18.44 9.39
N GLU A 50 1.92 -17.79 9.04
CA GLU A 50 1.45 -17.71 7.64
C GLU A 50 1.71 -16.35 6.97
N ASP A 51 2.14 -15.36 7.75
CA ASP A 51 2.30 -13.97 7.30
C ASP A 51 3.76 -13.57 7.07
N LEU A 52 4.61 -14.50 6.61
CA LEU A 52 6.03 -14.20 6.33
C LEU A 52 6.19 -12.99 5.39
N TRP A 53 5.23 -12.79 4.49
CA TRP A 53 5.14 -11.63 3.60
C TRP A 53 5.08 -10.28 4.34
N LYS A 54 4.50 -10.20 5.54
CA LYS A 54 4.49 -8.97 6.35
C LYS A 54 5.89 -8.58 6.83
N VAL A 55 6.77 -9.56 7.06
CA VAL A 55 8.19 -9.29 7.38
C VAL A 55 8.88 -8.70 6.16
N ALA A 56 8.63 -9.26 4.97
CA ALA A 56 9.16 -8.70 3.72
C ALA A 56 8.67 -7.28 3.48
N TYR A 57 7.43 -6.98 3.84
CA TYR A 57 6.83 -5.66 3.64
C TYR A 57 7.35 -4.60 4.63
N HIS A 58 7.31 -4.90 5.93
CA HIS A 58 7.62 -3.92 6.97
C HIS A 58 9.10 -3.88 7.37
N TYR A 59 9.82 -4.99 7.21
CA TYR A 59 11.20 -5.15 7.68
C TYR A 59 12.13 -5.76 6.63
N PRO A 60 12.08 -5.34 5.35
CA PRO A 60 12.93 -5.89 4.31
C PRO A 60 14.42 -5.74 4.65
N HIS A 61 14.81 -4.64 5.31
CA HIS A 61 16.17 -4.34 5.75
C HIS A 61 16.74 -5.26 6.82
N LEU A 62 15.90 -6.08 7.46
CA LEU A 62 16.32 -7.10 8.42
C LEU A 62 16.39 -8.50 7.81
N LEU A 63 15.88 -8.73 6.59
CA LEU A 63 15.84 -10.05 5.98
C LEU A 63 17.19 -10.42 5.35
N THR A 64 18.16 -10.75 6.19
CA THR A 64 19.35 -11.51 5.77
C THR A 64 18.99 -12.97 5.49
N LEU A 65 19.84 -13.70 4.76
CA LEU A 65 19.60 -15.11 4.47
C LEU A 65 19.49 -15.96 5.75
N ASP A 66 20.30 -15.63 6.76
CA ASP A 66 20.27 -16.29 8.07
C ASP A 66 18.95 -16.04 8.82
N ILE A 67 18.45 -14.81 8.80
CA ILE A 67 17.16 -14.48 9.43
C ILE A 67 16.02 -15.18 8.68
N TYR A 68 16.05 -15.19 7.35
CA TYR A 68 15.08 -15.91 6.53
C TYR A 68 15.03 -17.40 6.89
N HIS A 69 16.17 -18.09 6.86
CA HIS A 69 16.23 -19.51 7.23
C HIS A 69 15.88 -19.77 8.69
N GLY A 70 16.22 -18.85 9.60
CA GLY A 70 15.80 -18.90 11.00
C GLY A 70 14.27 -18.85 11.16
N LEU A 71 13.59 -17.95 10.44
CA LEU A 71 12.13 -17.86 10.43
C LEU A 71 11.50 -19.16 9.87
N LEU A 72 12.05 -19.71 8.80
CA LEU A 72 11.63 -21.02 8.28
C LEU A 72 11.83 -22.14 9.30
N GLY A 73 12.96 -22.14 10.01
CA GLY A 73 13.27 -23.10 11.07
C GLY A 73 12.30 -23.03 12.25
N ARG A 74 11.72 -21.85 12.52
CA ARG A 74 10.63 -21.66 13.50
C ARG A 74 9.25 -22.06 12.97
N GLY A 75 9.16 -22.45 11.70
CA GLY A 75 7.94 -22.94 11.07
C GLY A 75 7.17 -21.90 10.28
N ALA A 76 7.73 -20.70 10.05
CA ALA A 76 7.13 -19.74 9.13
C ALA A 76 7.02 -20.36 7.73
N VAL A 77 5.89 -20.13 7.06
CA VAL A 77 5.61 -20.73 5.75
C VAL A 77 5.91 -19.71 4.66
N PRO A 78 6.90 -19.98 3.78
CA PRO A 78 7.12 -19.13 2.63
C PRO A 78 6.03 -19.41 1.61
N ASN A 79 5.25 -18.39 1.29
CA ASN A 79 4.23 -18.44 0.25
C ASN A 79 4.64 -17.57 -0.95
N VAL A 80 3.87 -17.65 -2.02
CA VAL A 80 4.03 -16.81 -3.22
C VAL A 80 4.13 -15.32 -2.87
N TRP A 81 3.33 -14.86 -1.92
CA TRP A 81 3.26 -13.46 -1.52
C TRP A 81 4.55 -12.96 -0.90
N PHE A 82 5.21 -13.76 -0.07
CA PHE A 82 6.49 -13.38 0.53
C PHE A 82 7.52 -12.98 -0.52
N PHE A 83 7.70 -13.80 -1.56
CA PHE A 83 8.69 -13.51 -2.60
C PHE A 83 8.29 -12.32 -3.46
N GLN A 84 6.99 -12.17 -3.78
CA GLN A 84 6.51 -11.01 -4.53
C GLN A 84 6.71 -9.69 -3.76
N VAL A 85 6.35 -9.66 -2.48
CA VAL A 85 6.56 -8.51 -1.58
C VAL A 85 8.04 -8.20 -1.43
N TYR A 86 8.85 -9.23 -1.16
CA TYR A 86 10.27 -9.04 -0.88
C TYR A 86 11.00 -8.41 -2.06
N VAL A 87 10.75 -8.92 -3.27
CA VAL A 87 11.26 -8.34 -4.51
C VAL A 87 10.87 -6.86 -4.63
N HIS A 88 9.61 -6.57 -4.37
CA HIS A 88 9.06 -5.24 -4.52
C HIS A 88 9.74 -4.24 -3.59
N GLU A 89 9.86 -4.58 -2.30
CA GLU A 89 10.48 -3.70 -1.32
C GLU A 89 11.97 -3.49 -1.61
N ILE A 90 12.67 -4.50 -2.14
CA ILE A 90 14.04 -4.31 -2.64
C ILE A 90 14.08 -3.28 -3.76
N VAL A 91 13.20 -3.39 -4.75
CA VAL A 91 13.14 -2.42 -5.86
C VAL A 91 12.82 -1.02 -5.34
N LEU A 92 11.83 -0.87 -4.48
CA LEU A 92 11.51 0.42 -3.87
C LEU A 92 12.67 1.01 -3.09
N MET A 93 13.36 0.21 -2.26
CA MET A 93 14.54 0.65 -1.52
C MET A 93 15.62 1.14 -2.49
N LEU A 94 15.89 0.39 -3.56
CA LEU A 94 16.86 0.77 -4.59
C LEU A 94 16.47 2.04 -5.33
N THR A 95 15.20 2.22 -5.69
CA THR A 95 14.72 3.41 -6.39
C THR A 95 14.72 4.64 -5.49
N LYS A 96 14.36 4.50 -4.21
CA LYS A 96 14.30 5.61 -3.24
C LYS A 96 15.69 6.02 -2.74
N LEU A 97 16.56 5.06 -2.43
CA LEU A 97 17.86 5.30 -1.78
C LEU A 97 19.04 5.34 -2.75
N GLN A 98 18.86 4.85 -3.98
CA GLN A 98 19.92 4.63 -4.97
C GLN A 98 21.01 3.61 -4.54
N GLU A 99 20.94 3.09 -3.31
CA GLU A 99 21.78 2.03 -2.77
C GLU A 99 20.97 1.11 -1.85
N LEU A 100 21.46 -0.12 -1.64
CA LEU A 100 20.89 -1.02 -0.62
C LEU A 100 21.31 -0.55 0.78
N PRO A 101 20.44 -0.67 1.79
CA PRO A 101 20.85 -0.51 3.18
C PRO A 101 22.07 -1.39 3.49
N LYS A 102 23.04 -0.86 4.24
CA LYS A 102 24.25 -1.61 4.64
C LYS A 102 23.96 -2.93 5.37
N SER A 103 22.75 -3.08 5.91
CA SER A 103 22.31 -4.28 6.62
C SER A 103 21.94 -5.46 5.70
N ILE A 104 21.78 -5.25 4.39
CA ILE A 104 21.43 -6.32 3.44
C ILE A 104 22.55 -6.46 2.40
N ALA A 105 23.09 -7.68 2.26
CA ALA A 105 24.00 -7.98 1.17
C ALA A 105 23.23 -8.44 -0.09
N THR A 106 23.76 -8.12 -1.28
CA THR A 106 23.21 -8.65 -2.55
C THR A 106 23.16 -10.18 -2.56
N SER A 107 24.09 -10.86 -1.87
CA SER A 107 24.09 -12.32 -1.71
C SER A 107 22.89 -12.84 -0.92
N ASP A 108 22.41 -12.10 0.09
CA ASP A 108 21.22 -12.47 0.85
C ASP A 108 19.98 -12.42 -0.04
N ILE A 109 19.84 -11.33 -0.79
CA ILE A 109 18.76 -11.12 -1.75
C ILE A 109 18.74 -12.27 -2.76
N THR A 110 19.87 -12.53 -3.41
CA THR A 110 19.98 -13.60 -4.40
C THR A 110 19.64 -14.96 -3.79
N GLY A 111 20.15 -15.27 -2.59
CA GLY A 111 19.87 -16.54 -1.91
C GLY A 111 18.39 -16.76 -1.61
N ILE A 112 17.70 -15.73 -1.11
CA ILE A 112 16.27 -15.77 -0.83
C ILE A 112 15.47 -15.94 -2.13
N LEU A 113 15.81 -15.18 -3.18
CA LEU A 113 15.14 -15.27 -4.49
C LEU A 113 15.42 -16.59 -5.21
N GLU A 114 16.57 -17.23 -5.03
CA GLU A 114 16.83 -18.56 -5.59
C GLU A 114 16.02 -19.64 -4.87
N ASP A 115 15.88 -19.57 -3.54
CA ASP A 115 15.02 -20.49 -2.78
C ASP A 115 13.56 -20.39 -3.22
N GLY A 116 13.06 -19.17 -3.45
CA GLY A 116 11.73 -18.98 -4.00
C GLY A 116 11.58 -19.66 -5.37
N LEU A 117 12.47 -19.44 -6.34
CA LEU A 117 12.30 -19.99 -7.70
C LEU A 117 12.30 -21.53 -7.69
N ARG A 118 13.05 -22.14 -6.76
CA ARG A 118 13.05 -23.59 -6.55
C ARG A 118 11.71 -24.08 -6.01
N ARG A 119 11.10 -23.37 -5.05
CA ARG A 119 9.79 -23.70 -4.47
C ARG A 119 8.64 -23.43 -5.43
N PHE A 120 8.83 -22.43 -6.28
CA PHE A 120 7.77 -21.67 -6.91
C PHE A 120 8.18 -21.26 -8.33
N PRO A 121 8.12 -22.19 -9.30
CA PRO A 121 8.65 -21.97 -10.63
C PRO A 121 7.84 -20.93 -11.43
N PRO A 122 8.47 -20.17 -12.35
CA PRO A 122 7.87 -19.03 -13.07
C PRO A 122 6.51 -19.29 -13.73
N ASN A 123 6.28 -20.50 -14.25
CA ASN A 123 5.03 -20.86 -14.92
C ASN A 123 3.80 -20.89 -13.99
N ARG A 124 3.99 -20.98 -12.66
CA ARG A 124 2.89 -20.84 -11.69
C ARG A 124 2.55 -19.38 -11.37
N TYR A 125 3.41 -18.44 -11.76
CA TYR A 125 3.33 -17.03 -11.38
C TYR A 125 2.85 -16.14 -12.54
N HIS A 126 3.13 -16.55 -13.77
CA HIS A 126 2.91 -15.73 -14.96
C HIS A 126 1.47 -15.65 -15.49
N SER A 127 0.54 -16.52 -15.07
CA SER A 127 -0.79 -16.54 -15.71
C SER A 127 -1.64 -15.28 -15.44
N ASP A 128 -1.34 -14.55 -14.37
CA ASP A 128 -2.19 -13.45 -13.90
C ASP A 128 -1.39 -12.18 -13.53
N CYS A 129 -0.05 -12.21 -13.51
CA CYS A 129 0.78 -11.05 -13.19
C CYS A 129 0.92 -10.13 -14.40
N ILE A 130 0.12 -9.07 -14.43
CA ILE A 130 0.22 -7.96 -15.38
C ILE A 130 1.37 -7.08 -14.90
N TYR A 131 2.28 -6.63 -15.79
CA TYR A 131 3.39 -5.67 -15.55
C TYR A 131 4.84 -6.19 -15.42
N GLY A 132 5.19 -7.37 -15.93
CA GLY A 132 6.61 -7.82 -15.93
C GLY A 132 7.58 -6.92 -16.71
N GLN A 133 7.15 -6.28 -17.82
CA GLN A 133 8.05 -5.52 -18.69
C GLN A 133 8.19 -4.04 -18.31
N GLU A 134 7.11 -3.32 -17.98
CA GLU A 134 7.19 -1.90 -17.61
C GLU A 134 7.86 -1.69 -16.23
N TYR A 135 7.64 -2.61 -15.27
CA TYR A 135 8.33 -2.57 -13.99
C TYR A 135 9.85 -2.79 -14.14
N SER A 136 10.26 -3.60 -15.12
CA SER A 136 11.69 -3.82 -15.43
C SER A 136 12.40 -2.57 -15.98
N GLN A 137 11.64 -1.57 -16.46
CA GLN A 137 12.15 -0.28 -16.92
C GLN A 137 12.37 0.71 -15.76
N LEU A 138 11.61 0.59 -14.66
CA LEU A 138 11.84 1.34 -13.41
C LEU A 138 13.16 0.96 -12.73
N ILE A 139 13.64 -0.26 -13.00
CA ILE A 139 14.93 -0.77 -12.53
C ILE A 139 16.03 -0.31 -13.50
N SER A 140 16.43 0.96 -13.41
CA SER A 140 17.63 1.51 -14.06
C SER A 140 18.86 1.38 -13.15
N CYS A 141 19.16 0.18 -12.65
CA CYS A 141 20.20 -0.01 -11.65
C CYS A 141 21.63 0.01 -12.22
N GLN A 142 22.45 0.95 -11.74
CA GLN A 142 23.92 0.95 -11.84
C GLN A 142 24.56 0.21 -10.64
N LEU A 143 24.21 -1.06 -10.39
CA LEU A 143 24.73 -1.84 -9.26
C LEU A 143 25.40 -3.15 -9.74
N GLN A 144 26.53 -3.50 -9.13
CA GLN A 144 27.16 -4.82 -9.32
C GLN A 144 26.20 -5.92 -8.82
N GLY A 145 25.92 -6.92 -9.67
CA GLY A 145 24.97 -8.01 -9.36
C GLY A 145 23.50 -7.70 -9.67
N ALA A 146 23.17 -6.46 -10.08
CA ALA A 146 21.81 -6.08 -10.45
C ALA A 146 21.26 -6.87 -11.64
N GLY A 147 22.11 -7.40 -12.52
CA GLY A 147 21.69 -8.24 -13.64
C GLY A 147 21.02 -9.55 -13.21
N GLN A 148 21.58 -10.23 -12.20
CA GLN A 148 21.02 -11.47 -11.67
C GLN A 148 19.74 -11.18 -10.87
N VAL A 149 19.75 -10.15 -10.03
CA VAL A 149 18.55 -9.70 -9.30
C VAL A 149 17.46 -9.32 -10.30
N LYS A 150 17.76 -8.53 -11.34
CA LYS A 150 16.81 -8.17 -12.40
C LYS A 150 16.24 -9.39 -13.12
N GLN A 151 17.08 -10.38 -13.48
CA GLN A 151 16.61 -11.62 -14.10
C GLN A 151 15.68 -12.42 -13.18
N LEU A 152 16.03 -12.55 -11.90
CA LEU A 152 15.21 -13.21 -10.90
C LEU A 152 13.87 -12.48 -10.76
N ILE A 153 13.89 -11.16 -10.56
CA ILE A 153 12.71 -10.27 -10.49
C ILE A 153 11.81 -10.46 -11.71
N THR A 154 12.35 -10.40 -12.93
CA THR A 154 11.54 -10.60 -14.15
C THR A 154 10.93 -12.00 -14.25
N SER A 155 11.54 -13.00 -13.62
CA SER A 155 11.06 -14.39 -13.62
C SER A 155 9.93 -14.65 -12.63
N TYR A 156 9.69 -13.73 -11.68
CA TYR A 156 8.70 -13.93 -10.63
C TYR A 156 7.29 -13.49 -11.00
N GLY A 157 7.08 -12.65 -12.02
CA GLY A 157 5.76 -12.03 -12.24
C GLY A 157 5.28 -11.32 -10.97
N ILE A 158 5.58 -10.03 -10.84
CA ILE A 158 5.36 -9.31 -9.58
C ILE A 158 4.10 -8.47 -9.69
N LEU A 159 3.21 -8.61 -8.71
CA LEU A 159 2.19 -7.60 -8.49
C LEU A 159 2.82 -6.42 -7.74
N PRO A 160 2.65 -5.19 -8.24
CA PRO A 160 3.15 -4.01 -7.56
C PRO A 160 2.35 -3.76 -6.27
N THR A 161 3.03 -3.33 -5.20
CA THR A 161 2.35 -2.80 -4.01
C THR A 161 1.76 -1.43 -4.31
N VAL A 162 0.92 -0.95 -3.39
CA VAL A 162 0.38 0.42 -3.43
C VAL A 162 1.50 1.46 -3.56
N ASP A 163 2.62 1.28 -2.87
CA ASP A 163 3.72 2.24 -2.87
C ASP A 163 4.46 2.29 -4.21
N SER A 164 4.70 1.17 -4.89
CA SER A 164 5.27 1.28 -6.25
C SER A 164 4.28 1.78 -7.26
N LEU A 165 3.01 1.43 -7.15
CA LEU A 165 2.01 2.01 -8.04
C LEU A 165 1.96 3.53 -7.87
N LYS A 166 2.00 4.01 -6.62
CA LYS A 166 2.07 5.45 -6.33
C LYS A 166 3.34 6.07 -6.88
N LEU A 167 4.49 5.43 -6.73
CA LEU A 167 5.75 5.92 -7.29
C LEU A 167 5.71 5.98 -8.82
N TYR A 168 5.23 4.91 -9.47
CA TYR A 168 5.10 4.83 -10.92
C TYR A 168 4.12 5.88 -11.46
N TYR A 169 2.93 5.97 -10.86
CA TYR A 169 1.91 6.90 -11.32
C TYR A 169 2.23 8.34 -10.98
N ARG A 170 3.06 8.61 -9.96
CA ARG A 170 3.49 9.98 -9.62
C ARG A 170 4.18 10.68 -10.80
N ASP A 171 4.94 9.96 -11.62
CA ASP A 171 5.69 10.55 -12.74
C ASP A 171 4.79 10.87 -13.94
N VAL A 172 3.63 10.21 -14.05
CA VAL A 172 2.67 10.40 -15.16
C VAL A 172 1.39 11.13 -14.73
N SER A 173 1.19 11.39 -13.44
CA SER A 173 0.02 12.06 -12.90
C SER A 173 0.36 13.46 -12.40
N HIS A 174 -0.61 14.37 -12.48
CA HIS A 174 -0.41 15.78 -12.19
C HIS A 174 -0.69 16.14 -10.72
N ASP A 175 -1.35 15.26 -9.97
CA ASP A 175 -1.63 15.44 -8.55
C ASP A 175 -1.91 14.11 -7.83
N GLU A 176 -1.98 14.20 -6.50
CA GLU A 176 -2.19 13.07 -5.59
C GLU A 176 -3.51 12.32 -5.85
N ILE A 177 -4.59 13.03 -6.19
CA ILE A 177 -5.87 12.36 -6.47
C ILE A 177 -5.79 11.57 -7.77
N SER A 178 -5.14 12.10 -8.81
CA SER A 178 -4.92 11.38 -10.06
C SER A 178 -4.11 10.11 -9.80
N THR A 179 -3.04 10.18 -8.99
CA THR A 179 -2.29 9.00 -8.55
C THR A 179 -3.21 7.98 -7.86
N SER A 180 -4.03 8.42 -6.91
CA SER A 180 -4.96 7.57 -6.16
C SER A 180 -6.00 6.90 -7.07
N LEU A 181 -6.54 7.62 -8.06
CA LEU A 181 -7.47 7.08 -9.05
C LEU A 181 -6.84 5.97 -9.90
N TYR A 182 -5.58 6.12 -10.33
CA TYR A 182 -4.89 5.07 -11.08
C TYR A 182 -4.61 3.83 -10.23
N VAL A 183 -4.20 4.02 -8.97
CA VAL A 183 -4.02 2.92 -8.01
C VAL A 183 -5.34 2.20 -7.78
N GLY A 184 -6.42 2.94 -7.49
CA GLY A 184 -7.75 2.38 -7.26
C GLY A 184 -8.29 1.61 -8.47
N TYR A 185 -8.11 2.16 -9.68
CA TYR A 185 -8.45 1.47 -10.93
C TYR A 185 -7.72 0.14 -11.05
N TYR A 186 -6.41 0.13 -10.81
CA TYR A 186 -5.59 -1.07 -10.91
C TYR A 186 -6.15 -2.19 -10.02
N PHE A 187 -6.31 -1.93 -8.72
CA PHE A 187 -6.84 -2.94 -7.79
C PHE A 187 -8.27 -3.34 -8.13
N LEU A 188 -9.14 -2.38 -8.49
CA LEU A 188 -10.52 -2.70 -8.85
C LEU A 188 -10.60 -3.58 -10.10
N SER A 189 -9.71 -3.39 -11.08
CA SER A 189 -9.64 -4.20 -12.30
C SER A 189 -9.21 -5.64 -12.05
N LEU A 190 -8.45 -5.91 -10.97
CA LEU A 190 -8.09 -7.27 -10.55
C LEU A 190 -9.27 -7.99 -9.90
N LEU A 191 -10.18 -7.23 -9.27
CA LEU A 191 -11.33 -7.75 -8.53
C LEU A 191 -12.57 -7.88 -9.41
N PHE A 192 -12.68 -7.11 -10.49
CA PHE A 192 -13.88 -7.04 -11.33
C PHE A 192 -13.57 -6.92 -12.84
N PRO A 193 -13.77 -7.98 -13.64
CA PRO A 193 -14.20 -9.32 -13.23
C PRO A 193 -13.12 -10.00 -12.36
N PRO A 194 -13.52 -10.89 -11.43
CA PRO A 194 -12.57 -11.46 -10.48
C PRO A 194 -11.52 -12.30 -11.19
N THR A 195 -10.26 -11.87 -11.05
CA THR A 195 -9.10 -12.64 -11.47
C THR A 195 -8.69 -13.61 -10.36
N LYS A 196 -7.97 -14.69 -10.70
CA LYS A 196 -7.44 -15.63 -9.69
C LYS A 196 -6.55 -14.91 -8.68
N ILE A 197 -5.77 -13.95 -9.16
CA ILE A 197 -4.92 -13.11 -8.32
C ILE A 197 -5.75 -12.21 -7.40
N GLY A 198 -6.74 -11.50 -7.93
CA GLY A 198 -7.58 -10.61 -7.12
C GLY A 198 -8.28 -11.35 -5.98
N LEU A 199 -8.82 -12.54 -6.26
CA LEU A 199 -9.42 -13.39 -5.24
C LEU A 199 -8.42 -13.88 -4.19
N SER A 200 -7.20 -14.24 -4.62
CA SER A 200 -6.13 -14.65 -3.72
C SER A 200 -5.65 -13.49 -2.83
N MET A 201 -5.57 -12.27 -3.37
CA MET A 201 -5.23 -11.06 -2.60
C MET A 201 -6.28 -10.76 -1.52
N LEU A 202 -7.57 -10.91 -1.84
CA LEU A 202 -8.65 -10.79 -0.88
C LEU A 202 -8.54 -11.85 0.23
N LEU A 203 -8.39 -13.12 -0.16
CA LEU A 203 -8.30 -14.25 0.78
C LEU A 203 -7.15 -14.08 1.78
N HIS A 204 -5.99 -13.63 1.30
CA HIS A 204 -4.78 -13.49 2.11
C HIS A 204 -4.57 -12.07 2.66
N ASN A 205 -5.49 -11.13 2.40
CA ASN A 205 -5.37 -9.71 2.77
C ASN A 205 -4.03 -9.06 2.37
N VAL A 206 -3.50 -9.39 1.20
CA VAL A 206 -2.20 -8.86 0.71
C VAL A 206 -2.44 -7.58 -0.07
N TYR A 207 -1.85 -6.46 0.39
CA TYR A 207 -1.94 -5.08 -0.15
C TYR A 207 -3.33 -4.45 -0.21
N ILE A 208 -4.38 -5.25 -0.20
CA ILE A 208 -5.73 -4.78 -0.51
C ILE A 208 -6.29 -3.85 0.57
N ARG A 209 -5.82 -4.02 1.82
CA ARG A 209 -6.12 -3.13 2.94
C ARG A 209 -5.42 -1.78 2.82
N GLU A 210 -4.22 -1.75 2.27
CA GLU A 210 -3.47 -0.51 2.03
C GLU A 210 -4.07 0.28 0.86
N ALA A 211 -4.60 -0.44 -0.14
CA ALA A 211 -5.25 0.14 -1.32
C ALA A 211 -6.69 0.60 -1.04
N ASP A 212 -7.22 0.33 0.17
CA ASP A 212 -8.65 0.45 0.47
C ASP A 212 -9.25 1.81 0.12
N GLN A 213 -8.58 2.88 0.55
CA GLN A 213 -9.02 4.25 0.28
C GLN A 213 -8.80 4.66 -1.18
N ASP A 214 -7.78 4.11 -1.86
CA ASP A 214 -7.55 4.35 -3.28
C ASP A 214 -8.64 3.67 -4.14
N ILE A 215 -9.02 2.42 -3.81
CA ILE A 215 -10.14 1.70 -4.43
C ILE A 215 -11.44 2.46 -4.24
N LEU A 216 -11.72 2.91 -3.01
CA LEU A 216 -12.91 3.69 -2.70
C LEU A 216 -12.93 5.03 -3.45
N THR A 217 -11.80 5.74 -3.50
CA THR A 217 -11.66 6.99 -4.28
C THR A 217 -12.04 6.75 -5.75
N TYR A 218 -11.53 5.68 -6.35
CA TYR A 218 -11.83 5.35 -7.75
C TYR A 218 -13.30 4.95 -7.96
N LEU A 219 -13.90 4.19 -7.04
CA LEU A 219 -15.32 3.82 -7.11
C LEU A 219 -16.23 5.04 -7.03
N LEU A 220 -15.97 5.96 -6.09
CA LEU A 220 -16.76 7.18 -5.95
C LEU A 220 -16.64 8.08 -7.19
N LYS A 221 -15.49 8.04 -7.87
CA LYS A 221 -15.28 8.75 -9.14
C LYS A 221 -16.08 8.18 -10.31
N LEU A 222 -16.47 6.90 -10.30
CA LEU A 222 -17.05 6.19 -11.45
C LEU A 222 -18.53 6.51 -11.77
N ASN A 223 -19.09 7.61 -11.28
CA ASN A 223 -20.55 7.84 -11.32
C ASN A 223 -21.03 9.04 -12.17
N PRO A 224 -21.05 8.95 -13.51
CA PRO A 224 -21.73 9.96 -14.33
C PRO A 224 -23.22 9.69 -14.61
N ASP A 225 -23.75 8.48 -14.38
CA ASP A 225 -25.08 8.07 -14.86
C ASP A 225 -25.77 6.95 -14.01
N ARG A 226 -27.11 6.85 -14.05
CA ARG A 226 -27.89 5.95 -13.16
C ARG A 226 -27.55 4.46 -13.28
N ASP A 227 -27.30 3.98 -14.51
CA ASP A 227 -26.94 2.57 -14.74
C ASP A 227 -25.52 2.24 -14.26
N SER A 228 -24.62 3.24 -14.25
CA SER A 228 -23.30 3.08 -13.64
C SER A 228 -23.37 3.13 -12.12
N THR A 229 -24.25 3.97 -11.54
CA THR A 229 -24.49 4.03 -10.08
C THR A 229 -24.82 2.66 -9.51
N ARG A 230 -25.78 1.93 -10.10
CA ARG A 230 -26.14 0.58 -9.62
C ARG A 230 -24.94 -0.37 -9.62
N ARG A 231 -24.14 -0.37 -10.69
CA ARG A 231 -22.94 -1.22 -10.79
C ARG A 231 -21.86 -0.82 -9.78
N VAL A 232 -21.75 0.47 -9.47
CA VAL A 232 -20.82 0.96 -8.44
C VAL A 232 -21.29 0.52 -7.06
N THR A 233 -22.58 0.66 -6.75
CA THR A 233 -23.19 0.20 -5.48
C THR A 233 -23.01 -1.31 -5.30
N ASP A 234 -23.27 -2.13 -6.32
CA ASP A 234 -23.07 -3.59 -6.25
C ASP A 234 -21.59 -3.94 -5.93
N LYS A 235 -20.63 -3.25 -6.55
CA LYS A 235 -19.20 -3.43 -6.27
C LYS A 235 -18.83 -2.96 -4.87
N LEU A 236 -19.37 -1.82 -4.43
CA LEU A 236 -19.13 -1.26 -3.11
C LEU A 236 -19.60 -2.21 -2.02
N HIS A 237 -20.83 -2.72 -2.11
CA HIS A 237 -21.36 -3.68 -1.15
C HIS A 237 -20.55 -4.97 -1.10
N PHE A 238 -20.15 -5.52 -2.26
CA PHE A 238 -19.25 -6.67 -2.29
C PHE A 238 -17.94 -6.39 -1.53
N LEU A 239 -17.34 -5.22 -1.72
CA LEU A 239 -16.10 -4.86 -1.02
C LEU A 239 -16.33 -4.66 0.49
N GLN A 240 -17.45 -4.05 0.87
CA GLN A 240 -17.87 -3.88 2.27
C GLN A 240 -18.08 -5.23 2.98
N GLU A 241 -18.63 -6.23 2.30
CA GLU A 241 -18.74 -7.61 2.81
C GLU A 241 -17.36 -8.23 3.07
N GLN A 242 -16.34 -7.89 2.27
CA GLN A 242 -14.94 -8.27 2.51
C GLN A 242 -14.26 -7.38 3.58
N GLY A 243 -14.99 -6.45 4.16
CA GLY A 243 -14.53 -5.49 5.15
C GLY A 243 -13.70 -4.33 4.58
N LEU A 244 -13.70 -4.13 3.26
CA LEU A 244 -13.07 -3.01 2.56
C LEU A 244 -14.09 -1.89 2.31
N CYS A 245 -13.62 -0.70 1.96
CA CYS A 245 -14.40 0.44 1.52
C CYS A 245 -15.51 0.79 2.51
N ARG A 246 -15.23 0.62 3.81
CA ARG A 246 -16.22 0.75 4.88
C ARG A 246 -16.66 2.18 5.11
N ILE A 247 -15.73 3.11 5.06
CA ILE A 247 -16.00 4.54 5.19
C ILE A 247 -14.90 5.33 4.46
N PRO A 248 -15.25 6.37 3.69
CA PRO A 248 -14.28 7.33 3.18
C PRO A 248 -13.54 8.02 4.32
N SER A 249 -12.21 8.10 4.23
CA SER A 249 -11.43 8.97 5.10
C SER A 249 -11.68 10.44 4.76
N ASP A 250 -11.51 11.35 5.71
CA ASP A 250 -11.60 12.80 5.47
C ASP A 250 -10.68 13.26 4.32
N LYS A 251 -9.52 12.63 4.20
CA LYS A 251 -8.56 12.91 3.12
C LYS A 251 -9.14 12.50 1.76
N THR A 252 -9.71 11.29 1.67
CA THR A 252 -10.41 10.81 0.48
C THR A 252 -11.54 11.76 0.09
N LEU A 253 -12.37 12.13 1.08
CA LEU A 253 -13.50 13.03 0.87
C LEU A 253 -13.05 14.39 0.34
N ARG A 254 -12.11 15.06 1.02
CA ARG A 254 -11.57 16.36 0.57
C ARG A 254 -10.95 16.28 -0.82
N ASN A 255 -10.17 15.24 -1.10
CA ASN A 255 -9.57 15.06 -2.41
C ASN A 255 -10.65 14.94 -3.50
N LEU A 256 -11.69 14.14 -3.28
CA LEU A 256 -12.81 14.01 -4.21
C LEU A 256 -13.57 15.33 -4.41
N LEU A 257 -13.83 16.09 -3.34
CA LEU A 257 -14.46 17.41 -3.44
C LEU A 257 -13.63 18.38 -4.28
N VAL A 258 -12.30 18.38 -4.12
CA VAL A 258 -11.38 19.15 -4.98
C VAL A 258 -11.44 18.68 -6.43
N HIS A 259 -11.46 17.37 -6.68
CA HIS A 259 -11.57 16.84 -8.05
C HIS A 259 -12.87 17.29 -8.71
N TYR A 260 -14.01 17.15 -8.03
CA TYR A 260 -15.30 17.58 -8.53
C TYR A 260 -15.49 19.10 -8.55
N GLY A 261 -14.67 19.89 -7.85
CA GLY A 261 -14.64 21.35 -8.05
C GLY A 261 -14.26 21.77 -9.48
N THR A 262 -13.59 20.89 -10.22
CA THR A 262 -13.18 21.12 -11.62
C THR A 262 -13.80 20.14 -12.62
N ASN A 263 -14.68 19.25 -12.15
CA ASN A 263 -15.31 18.19 -12.95
C ASN A 263 -16.81 18.07 -12.63
N ASP A 264 -17.60 17.54 -13.55
CA ASP A 264 -19.02 17.27 -13.32
C ASP A 264 -19.23 15.96 -12.53
N GLY A 265 -20.42 15.75 -11.96
CA GLY A 265 -20.82 14.52 -11.28
C GLY A 265 -20.84 14.59 -9.75
N ILE A 266 -20.67 15.79 -9.18
CA ILE A 266 -20.60 15.91 -7.72
C ILE A 266 -21.91 15.52 -7.03
N THR A 267 -23.06 15.89 -7.58
CA THR A 267 -24.37 15.60 -7.00
C THR A 267 -24.57 14.09 -6.88
N THR A 268 -24.23 13.33 -7.92
CA THR A 268 -24.32 11.87 -7.91
C THR A 268 -23.41 11.25 -6.85
N MET A 269 -22.19 11.77 -6.70
CA MET A 269 -21.26 11.31 -5.67
C MET A 269 -21.78 11.61 -4.25
N LEU A 270 -22.35 12.81 -4.03
CA LEU A 270 -22.94 13.19 -2.74
C LEU A 270 -24.19 12.38 -2.42
N ASP A 271 -25.04 12.09 -3.40
CA ASP A 271 -26.21 11.24 -3.22
C ASP A 271 -25.80 9.82 -2.78
N LEU A 272 -24.73 9.27 -3.37
CA LEU A 272 -24.18 7.99 -2.97
C LEU A 272 -23.61 8.04 -1.54
N ILE A 273 -22.86 9.09 -1.19
CA ILE A 273 -22.37 9.27 0.20
C ILE A 273 -23.53 9.37 1.18
N GLN A 274 -24.58 10.13 0.86
CA GLN A 274 -25.75 10.29 1.71
C GLN A 274 -26.51 8.97 1.91
N GLN A 275 -26.50 8.08 0.93
CA GLN A 275 -27.13 6.75 1.00
C GLN A 275 -26.31 5.75 1.81
N GLU A 276 -24.99 5.69 1.55
CA GLU A 276 -24.09 4.69 2.13
C GLU A 276 -23.54 5.10 3.50
N TRP A 277 -23.28 6.39 3.69
CA TRP A 277 -22.66 6.99 4.89
C TRP A 277 -23.35 8.31 5.28
N PRO A 278 -24.63 8.29 5.64
CA PRO A 278 -25.39 9.50 5.98
C PRO A 278 -24.74 10.32 7.11
N GLU A 279 -23.98 9.68 8.00
CA GLU A 279 -23.23 10.34 9.08
C GLU A 279 -22.17 11.32 8.57
N LEU A 280 -21.61 11.10 7.37
CA LEU A 280 -20.63 12.00 6.76
C LEU A 280 -21.25 13.32 6.29
N MET A 281 -22.58 13.36 6.16
CA MET A 281 -23.33 14.54 5.71
C MET A 281 -23.81 15.42 6.87
N THR A 282 -23.30 15.18 8.09
CA THR A 282 -23.69 15.89 9.32
C THR A 282 -22.84 17.15 9.57
N ALA A 283 -22.97 17.75 10.77
CA ALA A 283 -22.21 18.92 11.20
C ALA A 283 -20.70 18.60 11.25
N GLY A 284 -20.02 18.91 10.14
CA GLY A 284 -18.62 18.56 9.86
C GLY A 284 -18.35 18.49 8.35
N PHE A 285 -19.36 18.18 7.55
CA PHE A 285 -19.24 18.19 6.09
C PHE A 285 -18.89 19.57 5.52
N ALA A 286 -19.49 20.63 6.07
CA ALA A 286 -19.20 22.02 5.67
C ALA A 286 -17.71 22.38 5.83
N GLU A 287 -17.03 21.84 6.85
CA GLU A 287 -15.59 22.04 7.05
C GLU A 287 -14.78 21.36 5.94
N HIS A 288 -15.13 20.13 5.55
CA HIS A 288 -14.48 19.46 4.41
C HIS A 288 -14.66 20.24 3.10
N VAL A 289 -15.85 20.80 2.88
CA VAL A 289 -16.13 21.65 1.72
C VAL A 289 -15.27 22.92 1.76
N GLN A 290 -15.22 23.64 2.89
CA GLN A 290 -14.38 24.83 3.06
C GLN A 290 -12.90 24.53 2.82
N MET A 291 -12.38 23.43 3.38
CA MET A 291 -11.01 22.99 3.15
C MET A 291 -10.74 22.65 1.69
N ALA A 292 -11.68 21.98 1.01
CA ALA A 292 -11.57 21.69 -0.42
C ALA A 292 -11.52 22.98 -1.26
N PHE A 293 -12.32 24.00 -0.92
CA PHE A 293 -12.24 25.32 -1.56
C PHE A 293 -10.88 26.00 -1.35
N ALA A 294 -10.35 25.98 -0.13
CA ALA A 294 -9.01 26.51 0.14
C ALA A 294 -7.95 25.80 -0.73
N MET A 295 -8.03 24.48 -0.84
CA MET A 295 -7.15 23.69 -1.70
C MET A 295 -7.31 24.05 -3.19
N LEU A 296 -8.54 24.24 -3.66
CA LEU A 296 -8.82 24.67 -5.04
C LEU A 296 -8.24 26.06 -5.35
N MET A 297 -8.36 27.02 -4.43
CA MET A 297 -7.81 28.37 -4.57
C MET A 297 -6.28 28.38 -4.64
N HIS A 298 -5.62 27.51 -3.88
CA HIS A 298 -4.16 27.43 -3.87
C HIS A 298 -3.56 26.71 -5.08
N ARG A 299 -4.34 25.89 -5.78
CA ARG A 299 -3.86 25.19 -6.97
C ARG A 299 -4.23 26.00 -8.21
N LYS A 300 -3.26 26.23 -9.10
CA LYS A 300 -3.50 26.78 -10.45
C LYS A 300 -4.18 25.74 -11.37
N ILE A 301 -5.26 25.10 -10.91
CA ILE A 301 -6.01 24.14 -11.71
C ILE A 301 -6.89 24.93 -12.68
N GLY A 302 -7.22 24.32 -13.82
CA GLY A 302 -8.05 24.90 -14.88
C GLY A 302 -9.43 25.41 -14.43
N PRO A 303 -10.30 25.77 -15.39
CA PRO A 303 -11.57 26.42 -15.07
C PRO A 303 -12.41 25.56 -14.11
N TRP A 304 -13.04 26.23 -13.15
CA TRP A 304 -13.93 25.58 -12.21
C TRP A 304 -15.19 25.08 -12.93
N ASN A 305 -15.82 24.05 -12.37
CA ASN A 305 -17.13 23.60 -12.83
C ASN A 305 -18.22 24.34 -12.03
N ASP A 306 -18.89 25.30 -12.64
CA ASP A 306 -19.86 26.18 -11.96
C ASP A 306 -20.99 25.40 -11.25
N SER A 307 -21.52 24.35 -11.87
CA SER A 307 -22.57 23.51 -11.26
C SER A 307 -22.09 22.74 -10.03
N SER A 308 -20.87 22.20 -10.09
CA SER A 308 -20.28 21.49 -8.97
C SER A 308 -19.95 22.44 -7.81
N ILE A 309 -19.42 23.62 -8.14
CA ILE A 309 -19.12 24.67 -7.15
C ILE A 309 -20.39 25.16 -6.46
N GLN A 310 -21.47 25.42 -7.19
CA GLN A 310 -22.75 25.80 -6.61
C GLN A 310 -23.31 24.71 -5.68
N SER A 311 -23.20 23.44 -6.09
CA SER A 311 -23.63 22.31 -5.26
C SER A 311 -22.83 22.22 -3.95
N LEU A 312 -21.51 22.46 -4.00
CA LEU A 312 -20.65 22.53 -2.82
C LEU A 312 -21.00 23.70 -1.90
N LEU A 313 -21.15 24.90 -2.46
CA LEU A 313 -21.43 26.12 -1.69
C LEU A 313 -22.76 26.02 -0.91
N ALA A 314 -23.73 25.24 -1.39
CA ALA A 314 -24.98 25.00 -0.68
C ALA A 314 -24.80 24.35 0.71
N PHE A 315 -23.66 23.71 0.96
CA PHE A 315 -23.32 23.11 2.27
C PHE A 315 -22.63 24.09 3.22
N ILE A 316 -22.32 25.32 2.78
CA ILE A 316 -21.68 26.33 3.62
C ILE A 316 -22.76 27.33 4.06
N PRO A 317 -23.15 27.34 5.35
CA PRO A 317 -24.29 28.13 5.83
C PRO A 317 -24.06 29.65 5.83
N GLU A 318 -22.82 30.12 5.64
CA GLU A 318 -22.46 31.55 5.53
C GLU A 318 -21.52 31.78 4.34
N PRO A 319 -21.64 32.92 3.62
CA PRO A 319 -20.71 33.27 2.55
C PRO A 319 -19.30 33.43 3.14
N ILE A 320 -18.35 32.66 2.59
CA ILE A 320 -16.93 32.82 2.90
C ILE A 320 -16.52 34.24 2.49
N GLU A 321 -16.12 35.09 3.44
CA GLU A 321 -15.32 36.27 3.12
C GLU A 321 -13.97 35.78 2.59
N PHE A 322 -13.84 35.74 1.26
CA PHE A 322 -12.55 35.43 0.61
C PHE A 322 -11.58 36.58 0.92
N LEU A 323 -10.59 36.32 1.80
CA LEU A 323 -9.46 37.22 2.10
C LEU A 323 -8.32 37.04 1.10
#